data_AF-A0A5N6DP94-F1
#
_entry.id   AF-A0A5N6DP94-F1
#
_cell.length_a   1.000
_cell.length_b   1.000
_cell.length_c   1.000
_cell.angle_alpha   90.00
_cell.angle_beta   90.00
_cell.angle_gamma   90.00
#
_symmetry.space_group_name_H-M   'P 1'
#
loop_
_entity.id
_entity.type
_entity.pdbx_description
1 polymer ?
#
loop_
_entity_poly.entity_id
_entity_poly.type
_entity_poly.pdbx_seq_one_letter_code
_entity_poly.pdbx_strand_id
1 'polypeptide(L)'
;MARLFSTPRRLAFALAAGLVLFSVLAVAKDAIPVDELSVSQIEDELQNCPLVESLNEHKRATNPQTTSLTSKIFAVLFPGSPAVNAILATAYISGPPNFLLALCPPNIDPSSLSVMVAFAVGGLMGDTLFHLLPEIFLGEDSPDHVRFVMVEPNRNLLLGLGIMVGFFTFVAMDKTLRIATGGEGHDHSHGHSHAHEPSTAVTTSTSPENKSSGDLKQRKPSKEQAAADPLPEKEINPSVKLGGYLNLIADFTHNITDGLAMSSSFYASPTIGATTTVAVFFHEIPHEVGDFALLVQSGFSKKKAMGAQFVTAIGAFLGTFIGIAVQEFGGSHGAAADAAEGVVSGLWGTSLQWGDMLLPFTAGTFLYVGTVSVIPELLETGKDKKVEIKKTIVQFLAVALGAGIMLAISWD
;
A
#
# COMPACT_ATOMS: atom_id res chain seq x y z
N MET A 1 80.56 39.46 23.97
CA MET A 1 79.73 39.23 22.76
C MET A 1 78.26 39.10 23.15
N ALA A 2 77.54 40.21 23.30
CA ALA A 2 76.09 40.14 23.51
C ALA A 2 75.45 41.41 22.92
N ARG A 3 75.33 41.47 21.59
CA ARG A 3 74.58 42.53 20.90
C ARG A 3 73.17 42.03 20.62
N LEU A 4 72.21 42.76 21.19
CA LEU A 4 70.98 43.25 20.56
C LEU A 4 70.40 42.38 19.42
N PHE A 5 69.39 41.59 19.77
CA PHE A 5 68.22 41.41 18.90
C PHE A 5 67.02 42.02 19.63
N SER A 6 66.57 43.15 19.10
CA SER A 6 65.50 43.98 19.66
C SER A 6 64.18 43.20 19.79
N THR A 7 63.49 43.42 20.91
CA THR A 7 62.15 42.92 21.25
C THR A 7 61.12 42.90 20.09
N PRO A 8 61.02 43.93 19.23
CA PRO A 8 60.12 43.91 18.07
C PRO A 8 60.44 42.80 17.05
N ARG A 9 61.71 42.41 16.92
CA ARG A 9 62.13 41.37 15.99
C ARG A 9 61.70 39.98 16.47
N ARG A 10 61.68 39.75 17.79
CA ARG A 10 61.14 38.51 18.39
C ARG A 10 59.62 38.43 18.25
N LEU A 11 58.92 39.56 18.42
CA LEU A 11 57.47 39.63 18.23
C LEU A 11 57.07 39.39 16.77
N ALA A 12 57.82 39.97 15.81
CA ALA A 12 57.61 39.73 14.38
C ALA A 12 57.86 38.27 13.99
N PHE A 13 58.90 37.64 14.54
CA PHE A 13 59.14 36.20 14.34
C PHE A 13 58.05 35.33 14.95
N ALA A 14 57.53 35.69 16.14
CA ALA A 14 56.44 34.96 16.78
C ALA A 14 55.12 35.10 16.00
N LEU A 15 54.82 36.30 15.47
CA LEU A 15 53.66 36.54 14.59
C LEU A 15 53.78 35.82 13.26
N ALA A 16 54.96 35.82 12.63
CA ALA A 16 55.20 35.08 11.40
C ALA A 16 55.13 33.57 11.62
N ALA A 17 55.68 33.06 12.72
CA ALA A 17 55.57 31.66 13.09
C ALA A 17 54.12 31.28 13.42
N GLY A 18 53.37 32.15 14.09
CA GLY A 18 51.94 31.97 14.37
C GLY A 18 51.10 31.96 13.11
N LEU A 19 51.37 32.86 12.15
CA LEU A 19 50.72 32.88 10.83
C LEU A 19 51.06 31.65 10.01
N VAL A 20 52.31 31.19 10.00
CA VAL A 20 52.69 29.96 9.30
C VAL A 20 52.05 28.75 9.97
N LEU A 21 52.03 28.68 11.30
CA LEU A 21 51.37 27.60 12.02
C LEU A 21 49.85 27.62 11.78
N PHE A 22 49.23 28.79 11.73
CA PHE A 22 47.81 28.94 11.41
C PHE A 22 47.50 28.58 9.96
N SER A 23 48.35 28.95 9.01
CA SER A 23 48.23 28.54 7.61
C SER A 23 48.46 27.04 7.43
N VAL A 24 49.41 26.45 8.15
CA VAL A 24 49.67 25.00 8.14
C VAL A 24 48.53 24.24 8.80
N LEU A 25 47.95 24.75 9.89
CA LEU A 25 46.77 24.17 10.55
C LEU A 25 45.48 24.37 9.73
N ALA A 26 45.36 25.49 9.00
CA ALA A 26 44.24 25.75 8.10
C ALA A 26 44.29 24.88 6.83
N VAL A 27 45.50 24.48 6.40
CA VAL A 27 45.72 23.51 5.31
C VAL A 27 45.66 22.07 5.81
N ALA A 28 45.92 21.82 7.09
CA ALA A 28 45.75 20.51 7.74
C ALA A 28 44.31 20.27 8.21
N LYS A 29 43.32 20.61 7.38
CA LYS A 29 42.08 19.81 7.38
C LYS A 29 42.47 18.50 6.70
N ASP A 30 42.55 17.42 7.46
CA ASP A 30 42.65 16.07 6.91
C ASP A 30 41.45 15.89 5.97
N ALA A 31 41.68 16.12 4.68
CA ALA A 31 40.72 15.80 3.64
C ALA A 31 40.66 14.27 3.61
N ILE A 32 39.51 13.73 4.02
CA ILE A 32 39.21 12.31 3.81
C ILE A 32 39.45 12.05 2.31
N PRO A 33 40.22 11.01 1.96
CA PRO A 33 40.40 10.64 0.56
C PRO A 33 39.03 10.51 -0.12
N VAL A 34 38.87 11.05 -1.33
CA VAL A 34 37.57 11.08 -2.02
C VAL A 34 36.97 9.68 -2.20
N ASP A 35 37.83 8.66 -2.25
CA ASP A 35 37.48 7.25 -2.33
C ASP A 35 36.94 6.65 -1.01
N GLU A 36 37.10 7.33 0.12
CA GLU A 36 36.60 6.90 1.44
C GLU A 36 35.30 7.64 1.86
N LEU A 37 34.87 8.66 1.11
CA LEU A 37 33.64 9.39 1.41
C LEU A 37 32.40 8.55 1.10
N SER A 38 31.42 8.58 2.02
CA SER A 38 30.09 8.04 1.76
C SER A 38 29.33 8.90 0.73
N VAL A 39 28.28 8.34 0.13
CA VAL A 39 27.40 9.07 -0.79
C VAL A 39 26.80 10.33 -0.14
N SER A 40 26.42 10.25 1.14
CA SER A 40 25.87 11.40 1.87
C SER A 40 26.91 12.48 2.16
N GLN A 41 28.14 12.09 2.48
CA GLN A 41 29.22 13.05 2.70
C GLN A 41 29.59 13.79 1.41
N ILE A 42 29.56 13.08 0.27
CA ILE A 42 29.76 13.71 -1.06
C ILE A 42 28.63 14.71 -1.34
N GLU A 43 27.39 14.37 -1.03
CA GLU A 43 26.25 15.28 -1.20
C GLU A 43 26.38 16.53 -0.31
N ASP A 44 26.77 16.37 0.96
CA ASP A 44 27.02 17.49 1.89
C ASP A 44 28.14 18.41 1.38
N GLU A 45 29.23 17.85 0.84
CA GLU A 45 30.29 18.64 0.22
C GLU A 45 29.79 19.37 -1.04
N LEU A 46 28.97 18.73 -1.86
CA LEU A 46 28.36 19.36 -3.04
C LEU A 46 27.45 20.53 -2.67
N GLN A 47 26.70 20.46 -1.55
CA GLN A 47 25.85 21.57 -1.11
C GLN A 47 26.64 22.84 -0.78
N ASN A 48 27.91 22.72 -0.41
CA ASN A 48 28.81 23.85 -0.15
C ASN A 48 29.44 24.44 -1.43
N CYS A 49 29.12 23.90 -2.61
CA CYS A 49 29.64 24.42 -3.88
C CYS A 49 28.90 25.72 -4.28
N PRO A 50 29.60 26.79 -4.70
CA PRO A 50 28.97 28.07 -5.02
C PRO A 50 27.87 28.00 -6.09
N LEU A 51 28.02 27.10 -7.05
CA LEU A 51 26.99 26.84 -8.07
C LEU A 51 25.73 26.22 -7.44
N VAL A 52 25.89 25.27 -6.53
CA VAL A 52 24.78 24.57 -5.86
C VAL A 52 24.06 25.52 -4.91
N GLU A 53 24.77 26.37 -4.17
CA GLU A 53 24.17 27.44 -3.40
C GLU A 53 23.31 28.37 -4.28
N SER A 54 23.81 28.78 -5.44
CA SER A 54 23.06 29.60 -6.40
C SER A 54 21.82 28.88 -6.95
N LEU A 55 21.91 27.57 -7.18
CA LEU A 55 20.79 26.74 -7.60
C LEU A 55 19.74 26.60 -6.48
N ASN A 56 20.17 26.44 -5.22
CA ASN A 56 19.30 26.41 -4.04
C ASN A 56 18.54 27.73 -3.89
N GLU A 57 19.22 28.87 -4.05
CA GLU A 57 18.58 30.19 -4.06
C GLU A 57 17.52 30.31 -5.17
N HIS A 58 17.85 29.84 -6.38
CA HIS A 58 16.90 29.85 -7.50
C HIS A 58 15.68 28.95 -7.25
N LYS A 59 15.89 27.76 -6.69
CA LYS A 59 14.82 26.82 -6.33
C LYS A 59 13.88 27.43 -5.29
N ARG A 60 14.42 28.01 -4.22
CA ARG A 60 13.64 28.71 -3.19
C ARG A 60 12.85 29.90 -3.73
N ALA A 61 13.40 30.61 -4.72
CA ALA A 61 12.74 31.74 -5.36
C ALA A 61 11.60 31.31 -6.30
N THR A 62 11.71 30.13 -6.93
CA THR A 62 10.73 29.64 -7.91
C THR A 62 9.68 28.69 -7.31
N ASN A 63 9.98 28.02 -6.19
CA ASN A 63 9.09 27.10 -5.48
C ASN A 63 8.92 27.47 -3.98
N PRO A 64 8.20 28.55 -3.64
CA PRO A 64 7.96 28.93 -2.24
C PRO A 64 7.08 27.90 -1.50
N GLN A 65 7.56 27.45 -0.32
CA GLN A 65 7.10 26.30 0.48
C GLN A 65 5.64 26.25 1.00
N THR A 66 4.67 27.06 0.55
CA THR A 66 3.40 27.20 1.33
C THR A 66 2.09 27.31 0.56
N THR A 67 2.02 26.94 -0.72
CA THR A 67 0.82 27.26 -1.53
C THR A 67 -0.15 26.13 -1.81
N SER A 68 0.22 24.85 -1.75
CA SER A 68 -0.77 23.80 -2.06
C SER A 68 -1.73 23.56 -0.88
N LEU A 69 -3.04 23.55 -1.18
CA LEU A 69 -4.10 23.24 -0.23
C LEU A 69 -3.89 21.85 0.37
N THR A 70 -3.42 20.92 -0.45
CA THR A 70 -3.12 19.53 -0.13
C THR A 70 -2.09 19.40 0.99
N SER A 71 -0.97 20.13 0.91
CA SER A 71 0.07 20.14 1.96
C SER A 71 -0.47 20.62 3.31
N LYS A 72 -1.35 21.63 3.31
CA LYS A 72 -1.98 22.13 4.55
C LYS A 72 -2.93 21.11 5.15
N ILE A 73 -3.69 20.40 4.32
CA ILE A 73 -4.59 19.34 4.78
C ILE A 73 -3.76 18.20 5.39
N PHE A 74 -2.70 17.75 4.70
CA PHE A 74 -1.84 16.67 5.18
C PHE A 74 -1.13 17.02 6.49
N ALA A 75 -0.65 18.25 6.64
CA ALA A 75 -0.04 18.71 7.90
C ALA A 75 -1.03 18.70 9.08
N VAL A 76 -2.33 18.92 8.82
CA VAL A 76 -3.38 18.84 9.85
C VAL A 76 -3.74 17.38 10.16
N LEU A 77 -3.82 16.53 9.13
CA LEU A 77 -4.17 15.12 9.28
C LEU A 77 -3.05 14.30 9.93
N PHE A 78 -1.79 14.67 9.69
CA PHE A 78 -0.58 13.93 10.10
C PHE A 78 0.46 14.86 10.77
N PRO A 79 0.18 15.38 11.99
CA PRO A 79 1.04 16.38 12.64
C PRO A 79 2.22 15.79 13.44
N GLY A 80 2.33 14.47 13.52
CA GLY A 80 3.26 13.77 14.40
C GLY A 80 4.60 13.40 13.74
N SER A 81 5.37 12.56 14.43
CA SER A 81 6.54 11.88 13.85
C SER A 81 6.12 10.82 12.82
N PRO A 82 7.03 10.31 11.99
CA PRO A 82 6.74 9.20 11.06
C PRO A 82 6.00 8.03 11.73
N ALA A 83 6.46 7.58 12.89
CA ALA A 83 5.81 6.52 13.67
C ALA A 83 4.37 6.87 14.06
N VAL A 84 4.15 8.08 14.60
CA VAL A 84 2.82 8.53 15.06
C VAL A 84 1.88 8.68 13.87
N ASN A 85 2.36 9.26 12.78
CA ASN A 85 1.59 9.45 11.56
C ASN A 85 1.24 8.11 10.90
N ALA A 86 2.15 7.14 10.89
CA ALA A 86 1.86 5.79 10.41
C ALA A 86 0.74 5.13 11.24
N ILE A 87 0.82 5.19 12.57
CA ILE A 87 -0.24 4.64 13.45
C ILE A 87 -1.58 5.35 13.21
N LEU A 88 -1.55 6.68 13.06
CA LEU A 88 -2.75 7.48 12.81
C LEU A 88 -3.37 7.17 11.45
N ALA A 89 -2.55 7.02 10.42
CA ALA A 89 -2.96 6.60 9.09
C ALA A 89 -3.57 5.20 9.12
N THR A 90 -2.98 4.25 9.84
CA THR A 90 -3.55 2.92 10.07
C THR A 90 -4.93 2.99 10.70
N ALA A 91 -5.13 3.88 11.67
CA ALA A 91 -6.46 4.13 12.23
C ALA A 91 -7.45 4.72 11.21
N TYR A 92 -6.99 5.55 10.27
CA TYR A 92 -7.81 6.11 9.20
C TYR A 92 -8.18 5.12 8.11
N ILE A 93 -7.29 4.21 7.73
CA ILE A 93 -7.58 3.19 6.70
C ILE A 93 -8.41 2.05 7.27
N SER A 94 -8.23 1.67 8.54
CA SER A 94 -8.97 0.54 9.11
C SER A 94 -10.23 0.96 9.86
N GLY A 95 -10.27 2.14 10.48
CA GLY A 95 -11.40 2.55 11.32
C GLY A 95 -12.65 2.93 10.53
N PRO A 96 -12.66 4.08 9.83
CA PRO A 96 -13.82 4.55 9.08
C PRO A 96 -14.41 3.54 8.10
N PRO A 97 -13.65 2.80 7.25
CA PRO A 97 -14.23 1.78 6.36
C PRO A 97 -15.01 0.70 7.13
N ASN A 98 -14.47 0.21 8.24
CA ASN A 98 -15.16 -0.72 9.14
C ASN A 98 -16.44 -0.13 9.76
N PHE A 99 -16.44 1.16 10.11
CA PHE A 99 -17.66 1.83 10.58
C PHE A 99 -18.68 2.08 9.46
N LEU A 100 -18.24 2.31 8.21
CA LEU A 100 -19.12 2.47 7.06
C LEU A 100 -19.93 1.19 6.78
N LEU A 101 -19.42 0.01 7.14
CA LEU A 101 -20.17 -1.26 7.10
C LEU A 101 -21.46 -1.24 7.94
N ALA A 102 -21.50 -0.44 9.01
CA ALA A 102 -22.71 -0.27 9.82
C ALA A 102 -23.85 0.33 8.98
N LEU A 103 -23.51 1.30 8.12
CA LEU A 103 -24.42 2.03 7.25
C LEU A 103 -24.71 1.27 5.96
N CYS A 104 -23.86 0.31 5.60
CA CYS A 104 -23.99 -0.42 4.34
C CYS A 104 -25.25 -1.34 4.36
N PRO A 105 -26.13 -1.23 3.34
CA PRO A 105 -27.27 -2.12 3.20
C PRO A 105 -26.78 -3.53 2.86
N PRO A 106 -27.48 -4.59 3.29
CA PRO A 106 -27.06 -5.97 3.01
C PRO A 106 -27.20 -6.38 1.54
N ASN A 107 -27.88 -5.59 0.70
CA ASN A 107 -28.05 -5.84 -0.74
C ASN A 107 -27.36 -4.73 -1.53
N ILE A 108 -26.06 -4.88 -1.74
CA ILE A 108 -25.26 -3.96 -2.55
C ILE A 108 -25.35 -4.41 -4.01
N ASP A 109 -25.62 -3.45 -4.89
CA ASP A 109 -25.66 -3.71 -6.32
C ASP A 109 -24.23 -4.01 -6.84
N PRO A 110 -23.99 -5.20 -7.44
CA PRO A 110 -22.68 -5.59 -7.95
C PRO A 110 -22.09 -4.57 -8.95
N SER A 111 -22.93 -3.86 -9.70
CA SER A 111 -22.45 -2.88 -10.68
C SER A 111 -21.82 -1.65 -10.02
N SER A 112 -22.38 -1.18 -8.90
CA SER A 112 -21.86 -0.05 -8.14
C SER A 112 -20.55 -0.41 -7.43
N LEU A 113 -20.46 -1.64 -6.93
CA LEU A 113 -19.27 -2.16 -6.27
C LEU A 113 -18.11 -2.32 -7.26
N SER A 114 -18.37 -2.85 -8.45
CA SER A 114 -17.37 -2.96 -9.50
C SER A 114 -16.81 -1.61 -9.97
N VAL A 115 -17.62 -0.54 -9.97
CA VAL A 115 -17.16 0.83 -10.27
C VAL A 115 -16.29 1.39 -9.15
N MET A 116 -16.64 1.12 -7.90
CA MET A 116 -15.85 1.53 -6.73
C MET A 116 -14.50 0.81 -6.69
N VAL A 117 -14.49 -0.50 -6.98
CA VAL A 117 -13.28 -1.31 -7.17
C VAL A 117 -12.41 -0.74 -8.31
N ALA A 118 -13.00 -0.37 -9.45
CA ALA A 118 -12.27 0.25 -10.56
C ALA A 118 -11.61 1.58 -10.15
N PHE A 119 -12.32 2.42 -9.40
CA PHE A 119 -11.76 3.66 -8.85
C PHE A 119 -10.58 3.39 -7.89
N ALA A 120 -10.75 2.43 -6.98
CA ALA A 120 -9.72 2.02 -6.04
C ALA A 120 -8.44 1.54 -6.74
N VAL A 121 -8.56 0.73 -7.80
CA VAL A 121 -7.40 0.30 -8.61
C VAL A 121 -6.68 1.48 -9.23
N GLY A 122 -7.43 2.43 -9.79
CA GLY A 122 -6.85 3.66 -10.33
C GLY A 122 -6.07 4.43 -9.27
N GLY A 123 -6.61 4.56 -8.06
CA GLY A 123 -5.95 5.19 -6.92
C GLY A 123 -4.68 4.44 -6.48
N LEU A 124 -4.78 3.14 -6.21
CA LEU A 124 -3.66 2.33 -5.72
C LEU A 124 -2.52 2.20 -6.75
N MET A 125 -2.87 1.96 -8.02
CA MET A 125 -1.87 1.95 -9.11
C MET A 125 -1.31 3.36 -9.36
N GLY A 126 -2.13 4.40 -9.23
CA GLY A 126 -1.71 5.79 -9.32
C GLY A 126 -0.66 6.14 -8.27
N ASP A 127 -0.92 5.82 -6.99
CA ASP A 127 0.05 6.00 -5.89
C ASP A 127 1.35 5.23 -6.17
N THR A 128 1.22 3.96 -6.56
CA THR A 128 2.38 3.13 -6.80
C THR A 128 3.26 3.66 -7.93
N LEU A 129 2.65 4.08 -9.06
CA LEU A 129 3.39 4.53 -10.24
C LEU A 129 3.86 5.98 -10.17
N PHE A 130 3.09 6.88 -9.55
CA PHE A 130 3.37 8.32 -9.54
C PHE A 130 4.03 8.80 -8.24
N HIS A 131 3.99 8.01 -7.16
CA HIS A 131 4.58 8.37 -5.87
C HIS A 131 5.61 7.35 -5.41
N LEU A 132 5.22 6.09 -5.21
CA LEU A 132 6.12 5.08 -4.62
C LEU A 132 7.31 4.74 -5.50
N LEU A 133 7.11 4.43 -6.78
CA LEU A 133 8.22 4.07 -7.67
C LEU A 133 9.22 5.23 -7.88
N PRO A 134 8.79 6.47 -8.17
CA PRO A 134 9.70 7.61 -8.21
C PRO A 134 10.48 7.76 -6.89
N GLU A 135 9.81 7.71 -5.74
CA GLU A 135 10.43 7.82 -4.41
C GLU A 135 11.47 6.72 -4.17
N ILE A 136 11.15 5.47 -4.51
CA ILE A 136 12.06 4.33 -4.34
C ILE A 136 13.40 4.56 -5.06
N PHE A 137 13.35 5.05 -6.31
CA PHE A 137 14.56 5.18 -7.14
C PHE A 137 15.25 6.54 -7.03
N LEU A 138 14.53 7.61 -6.73
CA LEU A 138 15.03 8.99 -6.75
C LEU A 138 15.08 9.63 -5.35
N GLY A 139 14.27 9.15 -4.41
CA GLY A 139 14.08 9.72 -3.07
C GLY A 139 13.31 11.05 -3.07
N GLU A 140 12.99 11.53 -1.86
CA GLU A 140 12.23 12.76 -1.65
C GLU A 140 12.93 14.01 -2.23
N ASP A 141 12.15 14.89 -2.86
CA ASP A 141 12.66 16.21 -3.28
C ASP A 141 12.72 17.16 -2.09
N SER A 142 13.90 17.75 -1.83
CA SER A 142 14.02 18.78 -0.80
C SER A 142 13.47 20.11 -1.34
N PRO A 143 12.50 20.75 -0.67
CA PRO A 143 11.98 22.04 -1.12
C PRO A 143 13.02 23.17 -1.09
N ASP A 144 14.03 23.07 -0.22
CA ASP A 144 15.04 24.14 -0.03
C ASP A 144 16.34 23.91 -0.81
N HIS A 145 16.63 22.67 -1.19
CA HIS A 145 17.90 22.27 -1.78
C HIS A 145 17.73 21.51 -3.10
N VAL A 146 18.64 21.74 -4.04
CA VAL A 146 18.79 20.91 -5.23
C VAL A 146 19.49 19.63 -4.82
N ARG A 147 18.82 18.50 -5.06
CA ARG A 147 19.31 17.17 -4.74
C ARG A 147 20.09 16.58 -5.91
N PHE A 148 21.18 15.88 -5.62
CA PHE A 148 21.94 15.14 -6.62
C PHE A 148 21.74 13.64 -6.41
N VAL A 149 21.13 12.98 -7.40
CA VAL A 149 20.95 11.52 -7.35
C VAL A 149 22.21 10.85 -7.89
N MET A 150 23.04 10.31 -7.00
CA MET A 150 24.17 9.46 -7.38
C MET A 150 23.65 8.09 -7.83
N VAL A 151 23.88 7.75 -9.09
CA VAL A 151 23.42 6.48 -9.65
C VAL A 151 24.33 5.35 -9.22
N GLU A 152 23.82 4.53 -8.31
CA GLU A 152 24.45 3.28 -7.90
C GLU A 152 23.70 2.09 -8.54
N PRO A 153 24.22 1.45 -9.61
CA PRO A 153 23.48 0.43 -10.35
C PRO A 153 23.02 -0.75 -9.49
N ASN A 154 23.87 -1.22 -8.59
CA ASN A 154 23.57 -2.35 -7.72
C ASN A 154 22.48 -2.03 -6.70
N ARG A 155 22.46 -0.80 -6.15
CA ARG A 155 21.36 -0.30 -5.31
C ARG A 155 20.03 -0.41 -6.05
N ASN A 156 19.96 0.09 -7.28
CA ASN A 156 18.72 0.05 -8.06
C ASN A 156 18.27 -1.38 -8.39
N LEU A 157 19.22 -2.30 -8.60
CA LEU A 157 18.91 -3.73 -8.75
C LEU A 157 18.31 -4.33 -7.48
N LEU A 158 18.84 -3.98 -6.30
CA LEU A 158 18.30 -4.43 -5.01
C LEU A 158 16.91 -3.86 -4.72
N LEU A 159 16.69 -2.57 -5.00
CA LEU A 159 15.34 -1.98 -4.90
C LEU A 159 14.35 -2.69 -5.82
N GLY A 160 14.74 -2.97 -7.07
CA GLY A 160 13.95 -3.78 -8.00
C GLY A 160 13.68 -5.20 -7.49
N LEU A 161 14.66 -5.84 -6.84
CA LEU A 161 14.49 -7.12 -6.17
C LEU A 161 13.48 -7.01 -5.02
N GLY A 162 13.49 -5.93 -4.24
CA GLY A 162 12.50 -5.67 -3.19
C GLY A 162 11.07 -5.62 -3.73
N ILE A 163 10.85 -4.88 -4.83
CA ILE A 163 9.57 -4.84 -5.54
C ILE A 163 9.15 -6.24 -5.98
N MET A 164 10.07 -7.00 -6.58
CA MET A 164 9.78 -8.37 -7.03
C MET A 164 9.43 -9.30 -5.85
N VAL A 165 10.17 -9.21 -4.74
CA VAL A 165 9.89 -10.00 -3.53
C VAL A 165 8.52 -9.65 -2.95
N GLY A 166 8.17 -8.36 -2.87
CA GLY A 166 6.84 -7.92 -2.45
C GLY A 166 5.73 -8.51 -3.32
N PHE A 167 5.86 -8.36 -4.64
CA PHE A 167 4.88 -8.88 -5.61
C PHE A 167 4.69 -10.40 -5.47
N PHE A 168 5.78 -11.17 -5.45
CA PHE A 168 5.70 -12.64 -5.37
C PHE A 168 5.34 -13.16 -3.97
N THR A 169 5.53 -12.38 -2.92
CA THR A 169 5.02 -12.72 -1.58
C THR A 169 3.49 -12.78 -1.61
N PHE A 170 2.84 -11.83 -2.26
CA PHE A 170 1.39 -11.84 -2.46
C PHE A 170 0.92 -12.95 -3.40
N VAL A 171 1.64 -13.20 -4.50
CA VAL A 171 1.37 -14.36 -5.36
C VAL A 171 1.40 -15.65 -4.54
N ALA A 172 2.39 -15.82 -3.66
CA ALA A 172 2.53 -16.99 -2.82
C ALA A 172 1.41 -17.09 -1.77
N MET A 173 1.01 -15.96 -1.17
CA MET A 173 -0.11 -15.87 -0.24
C MET A 173 -1.42 -16.29 -0.91
N ASP A 174 -1.79 -15.64 -2.02
CA ASP A 174 -3.01 -15.93 -2.77
C ASP A 174 -3.04 -17.39 -3.24
N LYS A 175 -1.92 -17.88 -3.79
CA LYS A 175 -1.79 -19.28 -4.20
C LYS A 175 -1.96 -20.25 -3.03
N THR A 176 -1.40 -19.94 -1.87
CA THR A 176 -1.53 -20.80 -0.66
C THR A 176 -2.98 -20.86 -0.20
N LEU A 177 -3.68 -19.72 -0.22
CA LEU A 177 -5.10 -19.67 0.09
C LEU A 177 -5.92 -20.50 -0.90
N ARG A 178 -5.68 -20.36 -2.21
CA ARG A 178 -6.36 -21.17 -3.25
C ARG A 178 -6.10 -22.67 -3.12
N ILE A 179 -4.92 -23.07 -2.66
CA ILE A 179 -4.61 -24.48 -2.36
C ILE A 179 -5.40 -24.93 -1.13
N ALA A 180 -5.46 -24.11 -0.08
CA ALA A 180 -6.21 -24.40 1.14
C ALA A 180 -7.73 -24.49 0.90
N THR A 181 -8.25 -23.77 -0.10
CA THR A 181 -9.67 -23.79 -0.50
C THR A 181 -10.01 -24.94 -1.47
N GLY A 182 -9.03 -25.77 -1.87
CA GLY A 182 -9.27 -26.93 -2.72
C GLY A 182 -9.33 -26.64 -4.23
N GLY A 183 -8.77 -25.52 -4.69
CA GLY A 183 -8.71 -25.20 -6.12
C GLY A 183 -10.02 -24.66 -6.71
N GLU A 184 -11.10 -24.59 -5.92
CA GLU A 184 -12.14 -23.58 -6.11
C GLU A 184 -11.45 -22.23 -5.83
N GLY A 185 -10.96 -21.61 -6.89
CA GLY A 185 -10.30 -20.32 -6.82
C GLY A 185 -11.23 -19.33 -6.13
N HIS A 186 -10.86 -18.89 -4.93
CA HIS A 186 -11.33 -17.62 -4.42
C HIS A 186 -10.63 -16.55 -5.25
N ASP A 187 -11.14 -16.29 -6.46
CA ASP A 187 -11.09 -14.92 -6.93
C ASP A 187 -11.87 -14.11 -5.89
N HIS A 188 -11.40 -12.91 -5.57
CA HIS A 188 -12.07 -11.94 -4.71
C HIS A 188 -13.38 -11.43 -5.33
N SER A 189 -14.18 -12.33 -5.94
CA SER A 189 -15.33 -12.05 -6.76
C SER A 189 -16.58 -11.90 -5.91
N HIS A 190 -17.28 -10.83 -6.20
CA HIS A 190 -18.66 -10.64 -5.81
C HIS A 190 -19.55 -11.70 -6.43
N GLY A 191 -20.57 -12.09 -5.66
CA GLY A 191 -21.35 -13.30 -5.88
C GLY A 191 -22.02 -13.41 -7.24
N HIS A 192 -21.88 -14.59 -7.83
CA HIS A 192 -22.81 -15.12 -8.82
C HIS A 192 -23.42 -16.43 -8.34
N SER A 193 -24.69 -16.34 -7.98
CA SER A 193 -25.54 -17.49 -7.67
C SER A 193 -25.87 -18.25 -8.96
N HIS A 194 -25.30 -19.44 -9.14
CA HIS A 194 -25.92 -20.46 -9.98
C HIS A 194 -26.80 -21.35 -9.10
N ALA A 195 -28.09 -21.00 -9.04
CA ALA A 195 -29.11 -21.95 -8.64
C ALA A 195 -29.16 -23.05 -9.71
N HIS A 196 -28.49 -24.18 -9.46
CA HIS A 196 -28.71 -25.39 -10.23
C HIS A 196 -30.09 -25.95 -9.85
N GLU A 197 -31.07 -25.74 -10.71
CA GLU A 197 -32.23 -26.62 -10.74
C GLU A 197 -31.74 -28.05 -11.07
N PRO A 198 -32.23 -29.09 -10.36
CA PRO A 198 -31.89 -30.45 -10.70
C PRO A 198 -32.63 -30.83 -11.98
N SER A 199 -31.93 -30.78 -13.11
CA SER A 199 -32.36 -31.47 -14.32
C SER A 199 -32.45 -32.97 -14.03
N THR A 200 -33.68 -33.45 -13.90
CA THR A 200 -34.03 -34.87 -13.89
C THR A 200 -33.37 -35.57 -15.07
N ALA A 201 -32.52 -36.55 -14.77
CA ALA A 201 -31.88 -37.43 -15.73
C ALA A 201 -32.93 -38.14 -16.60
N VAL A 202 -32.94 -37.82 -17.89
CA VAL A 202 -33.59 -38.61 -18.93
C VAL A 202 -32.74 -39.87 -19.14
N THR A 203 -33.17 -40.99 -18.57
CA THR A 203 -32.69 -42.32 -18.98
C THR A 203 -33.68 -42.90 -19.97
N THR A 204 -33.22 -43.05 -21.20
CA THR A 204 -33.89 -43.74 -22.29
C THR A 204 -33.92 -45.25 -22.03
N SER A 205 -35.12 -45.82 -21.86
CA SER A 205 -35.35 -47.25 -22.07
C SER A 205 -36.72 -47.45 -22.74
N THR A 206 -36.68 -48.14 -23.87
CA THR A 206 -37.76 -48.44 -24.81
C THR A 206 -38.68 -49.58 -24.34
N SER A 207 -40.00 -49.29 -24.29
CA SER A 207 -41.19 -50.12 -24.61
C SER A 207 -41.52 -51.41 -23.79
N PRO A 208 -42.77 -51.96 -23.83
CA PRO A 208 -44.07 -51.48 -24.38
C PRO A 208 -45.32 -51.60 -23.45
N GLU A 209 -46.40 -50.93 -23.87
CA GLU A 209 -47.85 -51.23 -23.71
C GLU A 209 -48.46 -51.66 -22.35
N ASN A 210 -49.43 -50.88 -21.82
CA ASN A 210 -50.83 -51.33 -21.72
C ASN A 210 -51.85 -50.22 -21.35
N LYS A 211 -53.08 -50.42 -21.82
CA LYS A 211 -54.30 -49.60 -21.66
C LYS A 211 -54.81 -49.56 -20.21
N SER A 212 -55.45 -48.46 -19.78
CA SER A 212 -56.91 -48.39 -19.56
C SER A 212 -57.38 -47.06 -18.95
N SER A 213 -58.57 -46.66 -19.39
CA SER A 213 -59.44 -45.57 -18.95
C SER A 213 -59.78 -45.51 -17.45
N GLY A 214 -60.28 -44.36 -16.99
CA GLY A 214 -61.25 -44.32 -15.88
C GLY A 214 -61.14 -43.15 -14.90
N ASP A 215 -61.68 -41.99 -15.30
CA ASP A 215 -62.75 -41.23 -14.63
C ASP A 215 -62.77 -40.94 -13.09
N LEU A 216 -63.35 -39.78 -12.78
CA LEU A 216 -64.02 -39.32 -11.53
C LEU A 216 -63.30 -38.40 -10.51
N LYS A 217 -63.68 -37.12 -10.63
CA LYS A 217 -63.95 -36.08 -9.59
C LYS A 217 -64.19 -36.61 -8.15
N GLN A 218 -63.63 -35.91 -7.15
CA GLN A 218 -64.44 -35.28 -6.06
C GLN A 218 -63.69 -34.27 -5.14
N ARG A 219 -64.29 -33.07 -5.07
CA ARG A 219 -64.43 -32.01 -4.04
C ARG A 219 -63.55 -31.96 -2.76
N LYS A 220 -62.93 -30.77 -2.55
CA LYS A 220 -62.53 -30.06 -1.29
C LYS A 220 -63.75 -29.77 -0.35
N PRO A 221 -63.59 -29.20 0.88
CA PRO A 221 -62.41 -29.04 1.76
C PRO A 221 -62.69 -29.36 3.26
N SER A 222 -61.66 -29.52 4.10
CA SER A 222 -61.79 -29.29 5.55
C SER A 222 -60.51 -28.69 6.12
N LYS A 223 -60.68 -27.57 6.83
CA LYS A 223 -59.65 -26.84 7.57
C LYS A 223 -59.21 -27.66 8.79
N GLU A 224 -57.91 -27.89 8.91
CA GLU A 224 -57.26 -28.16 10.19
C GLU A 224 -56.03 -27.27 10.31
N GLN A 225 -55.85 -26.72 11.51
CA GLN A 225 -54.86 -25.73 11.88
C GLN A 225 -53.43 -26.28 11.68
N ALA A 226 -52.71 -25.73 10.71
CA ALA A 226 -51.27 -25.89 10.64
C ALA A 226 -50.63 -25.03 11.74
N ALA A 227 -49.97 -25.70 12.67
CA ALA A 227 -48.94 -25.09 13.51
C ALA A 227 -47.93 -24.40 12.58
N ALA A 228 -47.48 -23.20 12.96
CA ALA A 228 -46.45 -22.49 12.24
C ALA A 228 -45.17 -23.35 12.23
N ASP A 229 -44.83 -23.92 11.09
CA ASP A 229 -43.51 -24.49 10.84
C ASP A 229 -42.46 -23.41 11.14
N PRO A 230 -41.38 -23.73 11.88
CA PRO A 230 -40.20 -22.88 11.88
C PRO A 230 -39.72 -22.75 10.43
N LEU A 231 -39.50 -21.52 9.98
CA LEU A 231 -38.83 -21.25 8.70
C LEU A 231 -37.61 -22.16 8.57
N PRO A 232 -37.39 -22.83 7.43
CA PRO A 232 -36.24 -23.72 7.28
C PRO A 232 -34.98 -22.89 7.49
N GLU A 233 -34.22 -23.19 8.55
CA GLU A 233 -32.84 -22.72 8.65
C GLU A 233 -32.15 -23.19 7.38
N LYS A 234 -31.74 -22.24 6.55
CA LYS A 234 -31.01 -22.50 5.32
C LYS A 234 -29.74 -23.25 5.73
N GLU A 235 -29.69 -24.57 5.57
CA GLU A 235 -28.50 -25.37 5.89
C GLU A 235 -27.35 -24.85 5.02
N ILE A 236 -26.45 -24.10 5.63
CA ILE A 236 -25.31 -23.49 4.95
C ILE A 236 -24.30 -24.59 4.70
N ASN A 237 -23.96 -24.80 3.43
CA ASN A 237 -22.98 -25.79 3.03
C ASN A 237 -21.65 -25.54 3.77
N PRO A 238 -21.05 -26.56 4.43
CA PRO A 238 -19.78 -26.42 5.15
C PRO A 238 -18.64 -25.83 4.28
N SER A 239 -18.68 -26.03 2.95
CA SER A 239 -17.71 -25.40 2.02
C SER A 239 -17.82 -23.87 2.02
N VAL A 240 -19.03 -23.32 1.99
CA VAL A 240 -19.27 -21.86 2.00
C VAL A 240 -18.82 -21.24 3.32
N LYS A 241 -19.03 -21.95 4.43
CA LYS A 241 -18.58 -21.53 5.76
C LYS A 241 -17.05 -21.55 5.87
N LEU A 242 -16.39 -22.55 5.28
CA LEU A 242 -14.93 -22.62 5.20
C LEU A 242 -14.37 -21.46 4.36
N GLY A 243 -15.00 -21.17 3.21
CA GLY A 243 -14.64 -20.03 2.36
C GLY A 243 -14.70 -18.69 3.10
N GLY A 244 -15.71 -18.48 3.96
CA GLY A 244 -15.79 -17.28 4.81
C GLY A 244 -14.64 -17.13 5.80
N TYR A 245 -14.16 -18.22 6.42
CA TYR A 245 -13.00 -18.17 7.32
C TYR A 245 -11.68 -17.97 6.57
N LEU A 246 -11.53 -18.59 5.41
CA LEU A 246 -10.33 -18.42 4.57
C LEU A 246 -10.23 -16.99 4.04
N ASN A 247 -11.37 -16.35 3.75
CA ASN A 247 -11.44 -14.93 3.44
C ASN A 247 -10.92 -14.06 4.58
N LEU A 248 -11.32 -14.32 5.83
CA LEU A 248 -10.82 -13.56 6.99
C LEU A 248 -9.31 -13.66 7.16
N ILE A 249 -8.71 -14.81 6.85
CA ILE A 249 -7.25 -15.00 6.92
C ILE A 249 -6.57 -14.20 5.80
N ALA A 250 -7.13 -14.24 4.60
CA ALA A 250 -6.65 -13.46 3.47
C ALA A 250 -6.68 -11.96 3.79
N ASP A 251 -7.82 -11.49 4.26
CA ASP A 251 -8.05 -10.09 4.63
C ASP A 251 -7.14 -9.64 5.79
N PHE A 252 -6.99 -10.45 6.85
CA PHE A 252 -6.04 -10.17 7.92
C PHE A 252 -4.60 -10.02 7.40
N THR A 253 -4.19 -10.85 6.44
CA THR A 253 -2.83 -10.81 5.88
C THR A 253 -2.64 -9.63 4.93
N HIS A 254 -3.66 -9.26 4.17
CA HIS A 254 -3.68 -8.05 3.35
C HIS A 254 -3.57 -6.79 4.23
N ASN A 255 -4.38 -6.74 5.29
CA ASN A 255 -4.34 -5.66 6.26
C ASN A 255 -2.93 -5.47 6.86
N ILE A 256 -2.20 -6.55 7.16
CA ILE A 256 -0.79 -6.46 7.60
C ILE A 256 0.06 -5.67 6.62
N THR A 257 -0.08 -5.90 5.31
CA THR A 257 0.78 -5.22 4.34
C THR A 257 0.38 -3.78 4.09
N ASP A 258 -0.90 -3.46 4.22
CA ASP A 258 -1.36 -2.07 4.25
C ASP A 258 -0.76 -1.32 5.45
N GLY A 259 -0.72 -1.99 6.60
CA GLY A 259 -0.02 -1.50 7.78
C GLY A 259 1.47 -1.25 7.56
N LEU A 260 2.16 -2.20 6.89
CA LEU A 260 3.57 -2.05 6.50
C LEU A 260 3.75 -0.85 5.56
N ALA A 261 2.84 -0.67 4.59
CA ALA A 261 2.88 0.46 3.67
C ALA A 261 2.72 1.80 4.37
N MET A 262 1.84 1.92 5.37
CA MET A 262 1.73 3.16 6.16
C MET A 262 3.07 3.50 6.82
N SER A 263 3.72 2.53 7.45
CA SER A 263 5.02 2.76 8.08
C SER A 263 6.12 3.06 7.08
N SER A 264 6.24 2.31 5.97
CA SER A 264 7.31 2.55 5.00
C SER A 264 7.16 3.90 4.31
N SER A 265 5.94 4.28 3.93
CA SER A 265 5.66 5.55 3.27
C SER A 265 5.91 6.75 4.19
N PHE A 266 5.46 6.75 5.45
CA PHE A 266 5.69 7.88 6.35
C PHE A 266 7.15 8.03 6.80
N TYR A 267 7.92 6.93 6.83
CA TYR A 267 9.37 6.99 7.07
C TYR A 267 10.14 7.42 5.82
N ALA A 268 9.60 7.22 4.62
CA ALA A 268 10.16 7.77 3.40
C ALA A 268 9.93 9.28 3.31
N SER A 269 8.68 9.73 3.41
CA SER A 269 8.35 11.15 3.59
C SER A 269 6.92 11.40 4.08
N PRO A 270 6.63 12.57 4.67
CA PRO A 270 5.27 12.92 5.07
C PRO A 270 4.28 12.96 3.90
N THR A 271 4.72 13.44 2.74
CA THR A 271 3.88 13.54 1.54
C THR A 271 3.54 12.15 1.01
N ILE A 272 4.54 11.27 0.87
CA ILE A 272 4.32 9.89 0.40
C ILE A 272 3.44 9.11 1.39
N GLY A 273 3.69 9.25 2.70
CA GLY A 273 2.82 8.70 3.73
C GLY A 273 1.35 9.13 3.58
N ALA A 274 1.12 10.43 3.38
CA ALA A 274 -0.23 10.97 3.24
C ALA A 274 -0.91 10.53 1.93
N THR A 275 -0.21 10.52 0.79
CA THR A 275 -0.78 10.08 -0.49
C THR A 275 -1.13 8.60 -0.46
N THR A 276 -0.22 7.77 0.06
CA THR A 276 -0.46 6.34 0.23
C THR A 276 -1.65 6.09 1.15
N THR A 277 -1.78 6.85 2.25
CA THR A 277 -2.97 6.73 3.13
C THR A 277 -4.28 6.97 2.37
N VAL A 278 -4.32 7.99 1.51
CA VAL A 278 -5.52 8.30 0.71
C VAL A 278 -5.82 7.18 -0.28
N ALA A 279 -4.81 6.67 -0.99
CA ALA A 279 -4.97 5.57 -1.93
C ALA A 279 -5.48 4.30 -1.23
N VAL A 280 -4.84 3.93 -0.13
CA VAL A 280 -5.20 2.76 0.68
C VAL A 280 -6.61 2.89 1.25
N PHE A 281 -6.94 4.04 1.82
CA PHE A 281 -8.29 4.31 2.31
C PHE A 281 -9.37 4.06 1.25
N PHE A 282 -9.14 4.50 0.01
CA PHE A 282 -10.09 4.32 -1.06
C PHE A 282 -10.14 2.89 -1.61
N HIS A 283 -9.08 2.09 -1.47
CA HIS A 283 -9.12 0.67 -1.82
C HIS A 283 -9.75 -0.20 -0.74
N GLU A 284 -9.63 0.20 0.53
CA GLU A 284 -10.19 -0.55 1.65
C GLU A 284 -11.71 -0.52 1.67
N ILE A 285 -12.34 0.59 1.26
CA ILE A 285 -13.81 0.69 1.22
C ILE A 285 -14.45 -0.42 0.34
N PRO A 286 -14.09 -0.59 -0.95
CA PRO A 286 -14.62 -1.68 -1.75
C PRO A 286 -14.28 -3.08 -1.21
N HIS A 287 -13.05 -3.28 -0.72
CA HIS A 287 -12.63 -4.57 -0.15
C HIS A 287 -13.47 -4.97 1.06
N GLU A 288 -13.58 -4.07 2.06
CA GLU A 288 -14.36 -4.30 3.28
C GLU A 288 -15.84 -4.54 3.00
N VAL A 289 -16.39 -3.81 2.02
CA VAL A 289 -17.76 -4.00 1.56
C VAL A 289 -17.96 -5.38 0.93
N GLY A 290 -16.99 -5.84 0.14
CA GLY A 290 -16.97 -7.17 -0.45
C GLY A 290 -16.92 -8.29 0.57
N ASP A 291 -15.96 -8.20 1.48
CA ASP A 291 -15.72 -9.19 2.52
C ASP A 291 -16.89 -9.28 3.49
N PHE A 292 -17.48 -8.15 3.86
CA PHE A 292 -18.72 -8.12 4.64
C PHE A 292 -19.85 -8.89 3.93
N ALA A 293 -20.04 -8.66 2.62
CA ALA A 293 -21.09 -9.35 1.86
C ALA A 293 -20.84 -10.86 1.81
N LEU A 294 -19.60 -11.30 1.61
CA LEU A 294 -19.21 -12.71 1.60
C LEU A 294 -19.40 -13.37 2.98
N LEU A 295 -19.04 -12.70 4.08
CA LEU A 295 -19.25 -13.19 5.43
C LEU A 295 -20.73 -13.38 5.74
N VAL A 296 -21.58 -12.43 5.35
CA VAL A 296 -23.03 -12.57 5.51
C VAL A 296 -23.57 -13.74 4.69
N GLN A 297 -23.08 -13.94 3.46
CA GLN A 297 -23.45 -15.08 2.61
C GLN A 297 -22.98 -16.43 3.17
N SER A 298 -21.82 -16.46 3.85
CA SER A 298 -21.31 -17.66 4.54
C SER A 298 -21.98 -17.97 5.88
N GLY A 299 -22.95 -17.15 6.28
CA GLY A 299 -23.81 -17.40 7.45
C GLY A 299 -23.52 -16.55 8.67
N PHE A 300 -22.63 -15.56 8.56
CA PHE A 300 -22.42 -14.63 9.66
C PHE A 300 -23.61 -13.67 9.74
N SER A 301 -24.13 -13.46 10.95
CA SER A 301 -25.04 -12.33 11.19
C SER A 301 -24.28 -11.02 10.93
N LYS A 302 -24.97 -9.94 10.51
CA LYS A 302 -24.37 -8.61 10.29
C LYS A 302 -23.42 -8.17 11.42
N LYS A 303 -23.81 -8.35 12.69
CA LYS A 303 -22.95 -8.00 13.84
C LYS A 303 -21.68 -8.84 13.94
N LYS A 304 -21.75 -10.14 13.60
CA LYS A 304 -20.60 -11.04 13.60
C LYS A 304 -19.66 -10.75 12.43
N ALA A 305 -20.21 -10.47 11.25
CA ALA A 305 -19.42 -10.10 10.07
C ALA A 305 -18.65 -8.80 10.32
N MET A 306 -19.32 -7.76 10.82
CA MET A 306 -18.65 -6.51 11.22
C MET A 306 -17.60 -6.73 12.31
N GLY A 307 -17.91 -7.54 13.33
CA GLY A 307 -16.95 -7.87 14.38
C GLY A 307 -15.73 -8.63 13.87
N ALA A 308 -15.89 -9.45 12.84
CA ALA A 308 -14.79 -10.17 12.22
C ALA A 308 -13.88 -9.23 11.42
N GLN A 309 -14.43 -8.24 10.70
CA GLN A 309 -13.63 -7.23 10.01
C GLN A 309 -12.87 -6.30 10.96
N PHE A 310 -13.46 -5.96 12.11
CA PHE A 310 -12.68 -5.28 13.16
C PHE A 310 -11.51 -6.12 13.70
N VAL A 311 -11.59 -7.45 13.62
CA VAL A 311 -10.47 -8.33 14.00
C VAL A 311 -9.41 -8.36 12.88
N THR A 312 -9.80 -8.33 11.61
CA THR A 312 -8.85 -8.27 10.49
C THR A 312 -8.08 -6.95 10.47
N ALA A 313 -8.72 -5.84 10.87
CA ALA A 313 -8.09 -4.53 11.11
C ALA A 313 -6.94 -4.54 12.15
N ILE A 314 -6.90 -5.50 13.07
CA ILE A 314 -5.75 -5.66 13.99
C ILE A 314 -4.48 -6.02 13.21
N GLY A 315 -4.64 -6.72 12.08
CA GLY A 315 -3.57 -7.03 11.14
C GLY A 315 -2.86 -5.76 10.66
N ALA A 316 -3.61 -4.71 10.34
CA ALA A 316 -3.03 -3.44 9.89
C ALA A 316 -2.17 -2.79 10.96
N PHE A 317 -2.63 -2.74 12.21
CA PHE A 317 -1.79 -2.25 13.31
C PHE A 317 -0.55 -3.12 13.52
N LEU A 318 -0.69 -4.44 13.46
CA LEU A 318 0.45 -5.35 13.56
C LEU A 318 1.49 -5.06 12.45
N GLY A 319 1.04 -4.91 11.21
CA GLY A 319 1.87 -4.51 10.08
C GLY A 319 2.60 -3.19 10.33
N THR A 320 1.88 -2.17 10.77
CA THR A 320 2.47 -0.86 11.09
C THR A 320 3.51 -0.93 12.17
N PHE A 321 3.28 -1.67 13.26
CA PHE A 321 4.27 -1.84 14.32
C PHE A 321 5.49 -2.64 13.87
N ILE A 322 5.30 -3.68 13.05
CA ILE A 322 6.40 -4.42 12.43
C ILE A 322 7.22 -3.48 11.55
N GLY A 323 6.58 -2.70 10.70
CA GLY A 323 7.28 -1.83 9.78
C GLY A 323 7.97 -0.67 10.50
N ILE A 324 7.37 -0.07 11.53
CA ILE A 324 8.05 0.87 12.43
C ILE A 324 9.30 0.23 13.03
N ALA A 325 9.20 -1.00 13.57
CA ALA A 325 10.35 -1.69 14.12
C ALA A 325 11.44 -1.94 13.06
N VAL A 326 11.06 -2.31 11.83
CA VAL A 326 12.00 -2.49 10.72
C VAL A 326 12.67 -1.17 10.35
N GLN A 327 11.95 -0.05 10.34
CA GLN A 327 12.53 1.25 10.01
C GLN A 327 13.47 1.77 11.12
N GLU A 328 13.05 1.63 12.37
CA GLU A 328 13.80 2.12 13.54
C GLU A 328 15.07 1.28 13.82
N PHE A 329 14.97 -0.05 13.72
CA PHE A 329 16.07 -0.97 14.02
C PHE A 329 16.82 -1.48 12.78
N GLY A 330 16.24 -1.37 11.60
CA GLY A 330 16.85 -1.74 10.32
C GLY A 330 17.73 -0.66 9.72
N GLY A 331 17.94 0.43 10.46
CA GLY A 331 18.91 1.49 10.22
C GLY A 331 18.53 2.52 9.14
N SER A 332 17.25 2.66 8.80
CA SER A 332 16.76 3.71 7.88
C SER A 332 16.67 5.11 8.50
N HIS A 333 17.52 5.41 9.48
CA HIS A 333 17.65 6.78 9.94
C HIS A 333 18.52 7.55 8.95
N GLY A 334 17.93 8.62 8.40
CA GLY A 334 18.50 9.46 7.36
C GLY A 334 20.00 9.71 7.53
N ALA A 335 20.70 9.72 6.40
CA ALA A 335 22.14 9.69 6.22
C ALA A 335 22.97 10.80 6.91
N ALA A 336 22.35 11.60 7.79
CA ALA A 336 22.95 12.67 8.57
C ALA A 336 23.30 12.28 10.03
N ALA A 337 22.72 11.22 10.61
CA ALA A 337 22.94 10.90 12.04
C ALA A 337 24.14 9.97 12.32
N ASP A 338 24.54 9.13 11.36
CA ASP A 338 25.57 8.09 11.58
C ASP A 338 26.98 8.48 11.09
N ALA A 339 27.23 9.76 10.85
CA ALA A 339 28.56 10.26 10.45
C ALA A 339 29.67 10.11 11.52
N ALA A 340 29.40 9.46 12.66
CA ALA A 340 30.32 9.35 13.79
C ALA A 340 30.84 7.94 14.08
N GLU A 341 30.23 6.85 13.58
CA GLU A 341 30.72 5.50 13.89
C GLU A 341 30.78 4.59 12.64
N GLY A 342 31.99 4.52 12.07
CA GLY A 342 32.52 3.38 11.30
C GLY A 342 31.60 2.69 10.30
N VAL A 343 31.74 3.07 9.02
CA VAL A 343 31.39 2.29 7.80
C VAL A 343 30.32 1.20 8.05
N VAL A 344 29.06 1.61 8.18
CA VAL A 344 27.94 0.66 8.11
C VAL A 344 27.95 0.09 6.70
N SER A 345 28.44 -1.14 6.55
CA SER A 345 28.46 -1.85 5.28
C SER A 345 27.01 -2.14 4.90
N GLY A 346 26.45 -1.35 3.99
CA GLY A 346 25.09 -1.54 3.53
C GLY A 346 24.94 -2.84 2.72
N LEU A 347 23.71 -3.15 2.36
CA LEU A 347 23.30 -4.44 1.84
C LEU A 347 24.09 -4.79 0.58
N TRP A 348 24.83 -5.89 0.64
CA TRP A 348 25.60 -6.43 -0.47
C TRP A 348 26.58 -5.43 -1.09
N GLY A 349 27.18 -4.59 -0.23
CA GLY A 349 28.15 -3.57 -0.65
C GLY A 349 27.51 -2.34 -1.29
N THR A 350 26.19 -2.16 -1.11
CA THR A 350 25.47 -0.95 -1.51
C THR A 350 25.23 -0.01 -0.35
N SER A 351 24.72 1.19 -0.61
CA SER A 351 24.29 2.14 0.42
C SER A 351 22.96 1.78 1.11
N LEU A 352 22.27 0.72 0.69
CA LEU A 352 20.95 0.36 1.22
C LEU A 352 21.01 -0.27 2.61
N GLN A 353 19.99 0.03 3.40
CA GLN A 353 19.72 -0.59 4.69
C GLN A 353 18.45 -1.45 4.63
N TRP A 354 18.19 -2.24 5.69
CA TRP A 354 17.01 -3.13 5.70
C TRP A 354 15.69 -2.37 5.74
N GLY A 355 15.64 -1.19 6.36
CA GLY A 355 14.46 -0.34 6.34
C GLY A 355 14.14 0.21 4.94
N ASP A 356 15.17 0.51 4.14
CA ASP A 356 15.02 1.02 2.76
C ASP A 356 14.38 -0.01 1.82
N MET A 357 14.40 -1.29 2.21
CA MET A 357 13.78 -2.38 1.46
C MET A 357 12.28 -2.52 1.70
N LEU A 358 11.74 -1.86 2.73
CA LEU A 358 10.32 -1.99 3.09
C LEU A 358 9.41 -1.26 2.10
N LEU A 359 9.78 -0.05 1.66
CA LEU A 359 9.01 0.71 0.65
C LEU A 359 8.96 0.01 -0.72
N PRO A 360 10.08 -0.50 -1.28
CA PRO A 360 10.07 -1.36 -2.46
C PRO A 360 9.20 -2.59 -2.29
N PHE A 361 9.31 -3.27 -1.15
CA PHE A 361 8.47 -4.43 -0.84
C PHE A 361 6.98 -4.08 -0.91
N THR A 362 6.54 -3.01 -0.24
CA THR A 362 5.13 -2.60 -0.22
C THR A 362 4.64 -2.14 -1.61
N ALA A 363 5.47 -1.43 -2.38
CA ALA A 363 5.14 -1.10 -3.78
C ALA A 363 4.93 -2.37 -4.63
N GLY A 364 5.73 -3.40 -4.43
CA GLY A 364 5.53 -4.72 -5.03
C GLY A 364 4.19 -5.35 -4.67
N THR A 365 3.79 -5.28 -3.40
CA THR A 365 2.49 -5.78 -2.94
C THR A 365 1.33 -5.02 -3.60
N PHE A 366 1.39 -3.69 -3.68
CA PHE A 366 0.36 -2.88 -4.33
C PHE A 366 0.28 -3.10 -5.84
N LEU A 367 1.42 -3.32 -6.51
CA LEU A 367 1.41 -3.74 -7.91
C LEU A 367 0.66 -5.07 -8.08
N TYR A 368 0.87 -6.04 -7.20
CA TYR A 368 0.13 -7.30 -7.28
C TYR A 368 -1.36 -7.09 -7.04
N VAL A 369 -1.74 -6.40 -5.96
CA VAL A 369 -3.16 -6.15 -5.63
C VAL A 369 -3.85 -5.41 -6.77
N GLY A 370 -3.25 -4.32 -7.25
CA GLY A 370 -3.81 -3.52 -8.34
C GLY A 370 -3.92 -4.26 -9.67
N THR A 371 -3.01 -5.19 -9.97
CA THR A 371 -2.96 -5.85 -11.30
C THR A 371 -3.50 -7.28 -11.35
N VAL A 372 -3.21 -8.11 -10.35
CA VAL A 372 -3.57 -9.54 -10.37
C VAL A 372 -4.83 -9.79 -9.58
N SER A 373 -5.05 -9.10 -8.46
CA SER A 373 -6.26 -9.32 -7.67
C SER A 373 -7.49 -8.67 -8.29
N VAL A 374 -7.35 -7.51 -8.95
CA VAL A 374 -8.50 -6.69 -9.36
C VAL A 374 -8.71 -6.56 -10.88
N ILE A 375 -7.67 -6.43 -11.70
CA ILE A 375 -7.86 -6.31 -13.17
C ILE A 375 -8.64 -7.50 -13.76
N PRO A 376 -8.42 -8.77 -13.36
CA PRO A 376 -9.21 -9.88 -13.87
C PRO A 376 -10.72 -9.67 -13.71
N GLU A 377 -11.17 -9.10 -12.58
CA GLU A 377 -12.59 -8.77 -12.34
C GLU A 377 -13.10 -7.69 -13.31
N LEU A 378 -12.28 -6.68 -13.60
CA LEU A 378 -12.62 -5.65 -14.60
C LEU A 378 -12.70 -6.20 -16.02
N LEU A 379 -12.05 -7.34 -16.29
CA LEU A 379 -12.07 -8.03 -17.58
C LEU A 379 -13.20 -9.06 -17.70
N GLU A 380 -13.91 -9.37 -16.61
CA GLU A 380 -15.07 -10.25 -16.67
C GLU A 380 -16.23 -9.59 -17.46
N THR A 381 -16.83 -10.36 -18.37
CA THR A 381 -17.86 -9.86 -19.28
C THR A 381 -19.12 -10.72 -19.26
N GLY A 382 -20.26 -10.03 -19.22
CA GLY A 382 -21.59 -10.61 -19.35
C GLY A 382 -22.02 -10.92 -20.79
N LYS A 383 -23.24 -11.47 -20.91
CA LYS A 383 -23.82 -11.88 -22.21
C LYS A 383 -24.33 -10.70 -23.06
N ASP A 384 -24.70 -9.57 -22.43
CA ASP A 384 -25.25 -8.40 -23.12
C ASP A 384 -24.16 -7.38 -23.47
N LYS A 385 -23.75 -7.38 -24.74
CA LYS A 385 -22.70 -6.51 -25.27
C LYS A 385 -22.93 -5.02 -24.99
N LYS A 386 -24.16 -4.52 -25.01
CA LYS A 386 -24.42 -3.08 -24.83
C LYS A 386 -24.24 -2.67 -23.38
N VAL A 387 -24.67 -3.52 -22.45
CA VAL A 387 -24.51 -3.31 -21.01
C VAL A 387 -23.02 -3.38 -20.66
N GLU A 388 -22.31 -4.38 -21.17
CA GLU A 388 -20.87 -4.54 -20.92
C GLU A 388 -20.06 -3.35 -21.44
N ILE A 389 -20.30 -2.87 -22.67
CA ILE A 389 -19.60 -1.69 -23.19
C ILE A 389 -19.83 -0.47 -22.29
N LYS A 390 -21.06 -0.25 -21.83
CA LYS A 390 -21.37 0.85 -20.91
C LYS A 390 -20.65 0.68 -19.57
N LYS A 391 -20.66 -0.54 -19.01
CA LYS A 391 -19.97 -0.89 -17.77
C LYS A 391 -18.47 -0.62 -17.87
N THR A 392 -17.83 -1.12 -18.94
CA THR A 392 -16.40 -0.91 -19.22
C THR A 392 -16.07 0.58 -19.32
N ILE A 393 -16.86 1.39 -20.04
CA ILE A 393 -16.62 2.83 -20.13
C ILE A 393 -16.65 3.48 -18.74
N VAL A 394 -17.64 3.15 -17.91
CA VAL A 394 -17.76 3.70 -16.56
C VAL A 394 -16.60 3.25 -15.67
N GLN A 395 -16.19 1.97 -15.73
CA GLN A 395 -15.04 1.45 -14.99
C GLN A 395 -13.74 2.14 -15.41
N PHE A 396 -13.48 2.32 -16.70
CA PHE A 396 -12.27 3.01 -17.17
C PHE A 396 -12.26 4.48 -16.78
N LEU A 397 -13.42 5.17 -16.78
CA LEU A 397 -13.53 6.52 -16.26
C LEU A 397 -13.26 6.58 -14.75
N ALA A 398 -13.70 5.56 -14.00
CA ALA A 398 -13.43 5.44 -12.57
C ALA A 398 -11.93 5.21 -12.29
N VAL A 399 -11.28 4.30 -13.04
CA VAL A 399 -9.82 4.09 -12.98
C VAL A 399 -9.09 5.39 -13.30
N ALA A 400 -9.46 6.08 -14.37
CA ALA A 400 -8.85 7.34 -14.78
C ALA A 400 -9.05 8.44 -13.73
N LEU A 401 -10.21 8.47 -13.06
CA LEU A 401 -10.48 9.41 -11.98
C LEU A 401 -9.60 9.12 -10.76
N GLY A 402 -9.51 7.86 -10.33
CA GLY A 402 -8.64 7.46 -9.21
C GLY A 402 -7.17 7.78 -9.48
N ALA A 403 -6.66 7.39 -10.65
CA ALA A 403 -5.29 7.69 -11.07
C ALA A 403 -5.07 9.20 -11.25
N GLY A 404 -6.07 9.92 -11.76
CA GLY A 404 -6.03 11.37 -11.96
C GLY A 404 -5.98 12.16 -10.65
N ILE A 405 -6.67 11.69 -9.60
CA ILE A 405 -6.55 12.27 -8.26
C ILE A 405 -5.13 12.10 -7.74
N MET A 406 -4.55 10.90 -7.85
CA MET A 406 -3.17 10.67 -7.42
C MET A 406 -2.20 11.53 -8.23
N LEU A 407 -2.33 11.57 -9.56
CA LEU A 407 -1.49 12.40 -10.40
C LEU A 407 -1.59 13.89 -10.02
N ALA A 408 -2.79 14.40 -9.72
CA ALA A 408 -2.97 15.77 -9.28
C ALA A 408 -2.27 16.06 -7.94
N ILE A 409 -2.27 15.10 -7.00
CA ILE A 409 -1.55 15.22 -5.74
C ILE A 409 -0.03 15.15 -5.95
N SER A 410 0.45 14.38 -6.94
CA SER A 410 1.88 14.28 -7.30
C SER A 410 2.41 15.54 -7.99
N TRP A 411 1.52 16.25 -8.69
CA TRP A 411 1.88 17.42 -9.51
C TRP A 411 1.91 18.74 -8.71
N ASP A 412 1.15 18.80 -7.62
CA ASP A 412 1.10 19.91 -6.65
C ASP A 412 2.21 19.81 -5.60
#